data_AF-A0A927R8L9-F1
#
_entry.id   AF-A0A927R8L9-F1
#
_cell.length_a   1.000
_cell.length_b   1.000
_cell.length_c   1.000
_cell.angle_alpha   90.00
_cell.angle_beta   90.00
_cell.angle_gamma   90.00
#
_symmetry.space_group_name_H-M   'P 1'
#
loop_
_entity.id
_entity.type
_entity.pdbx_description
1 polymer ?
#
loop_
_entity_poly.entity_id
_entity_poly.type
_entity_poly.pdbx_seq_one_letter_code
_entity_poly.pdbx_strand_id
1 'polypeptide(L)'
;MTSSVDQKLPADVDPAVWYDSDPCGRHYLLVGNPHTHRGRMRAYCAERGVYTRVSLGEIELCSEQALYFIRGFLSGNEPPPPRTAEGDDVAMDDPRYSTWQAAVDRFHDTGYWTDPFDADADNSDGEDI
;
A
#
# COMPACT_ATOMS: atom_id res chain seq x y z
N MET A 1 11.76 -28.91 13.15
CA MET A 1 12.45 -28.00 12.22
C MET A 1 12.72 -26.73 13.00
N THR A 2 13.94 -26.57 13.49
CA THR A 2 14.36 -25.46 14.35
C THR A 2 15.20 -24.51 13.50
N SER A 3 14.70 -23.32 13.25
CA SER A 3 15.55 -22.16 13.01
C SER A 3 14.76 -20.88 13.30
N SER A 4 14.49 -20.63 14.59
CA SER A 4 14.25 -19.26 15.03
C SER A 4 15.62 -18.62 15.08
N VAL A 5 16.02 -17.98 13.98
CA VAL A 5 17.18 -17.10 14.04
C VAL A 5 16.74 -15.93 14.92
N ASP A 6 17.30 -15.82 16.13
CA ASP A 6 17.28 -14.59 16.92
C ASP A 6 18.11 -13.52 16.18
N GLN A 7 17.72 -13.20 14.96
CA GLN A 7 18.37 -12.17 14.17
C GLN A 7 17.88 -10.85 14.76
N LYS A 8 18.78 -10.19 15.49
CA LYS A 8 18.52 -8.88 16.06
C LYS A 8 18.02 -7.96 14.96
N LEU A 9 16.79 -7.47 15.10
CA LEU A 9 16.18 -6.56 14.14
C LEU A 9 17.04 -5.29 14.00
N PRO A 10 17.05 -4.67 12.81
CA PRO A 10 17.62 -3.34 12.61
C PRO A 10 17.05 -2.32 13.61
N ALA A 11 17.83 -1.30 13.96
CA ALA A 11 17.45 -0.32 14.98
C ALA A 11 16.23 0.55 14.60
N ASP A 12 15.95 0.67 13.30
CA ASP A 12 14.83 1.38 12.71
C ASP A 12 13.57 0.52 12.54
N VAL A 13 13.63 -0.76 12.93
CA VAL A 13 12.49 -1.68 12.88
C VAL A 13 11.78 -1.72 14.23
N ASP A 14 10.51 -1.33 14.24
CA ASP A 14 9.62 -1.49 15.39
C ASP A 14 8.98 -2.90 15.36
N PRO A 15 9.29 -3.78 16.33
CA PRO A 15 8.74 -5.13 16.36
C PRO A 15 7.22 -5.18 16.57
N ALA A 16 6.59 -4.09 17.01
CA ALA A 16 5.14 -4.03 17.17
C ALA A 16 4.40 -3.83 15.84
N VAL A 17 5.07 -3.32 14.80
CA VAL A 17 4.45 -2.96 13.51
C VAL A 17 4.77 -4.04 12.48
N TRP A 18 4.05 -5.16 12.55
CA TRP A 18 4.37 -6.36 11.78
C TRP A 18 3.20 -6.90 10.95
N TYR A 19 3.54 -7.66 9.91
CA TYR A 19 2.62 -8.51 9.13
C TYR A 19 3.25 -9.85 8.78
N ASP A 20 2.44 -10.86 8.50
CA ASP A 20 2.90 -12.14 7.97
C ASP A 20 2.72 -12.17 6.45
N SER A 21 3.70 -12.76 5.76
CA SER A 21 3.64 -12.99 4.32
C SER A 21 4.28 -14.32 3.99
N ASP A 22 3.53 -15.18 3.31
CA ASP A 22 4.07 -16.41 2.78
C ASP A 22 4.86 -16.13 1.49
N PRO A 23 6.04 -16.75 1.30
CA PRO A 23 6.68 -17.77 2.15
C PRO A 23 7.74 -17.23 3.14
N CYS A 24 7.88 -15.90 3.31
CA CYS A 24 8.99 -15.27 4.06
C CYS A 24 8.63 -14.99 5.54
N GLY A 25 7.49 -15.46 6.04
CA GLY A 25 7.07 -15.33 7.43
C GLY A 25 6.88 -13.87 7.87
N ARG A 26 7.45 -13.52 9.03
CA ARG A 26 7.25 -12.23 9.70
C ARG A 26 8.01 -11.10 9.01
N HIS A 27 7.28 -10.04 8.69
CA HIS A 27 7.79 -8.78 8.16
C HIS A 27 7.40 -7.61 9.05
N TYR A 28 8.11 -6.50 8.89
CA TYR A 28 7.90 -5.29 9.67
C TYR A 28 7.73 -4.09 8.76
N LEU A 29 6.74 -3.24 9.02
CA LEU A 29 6.54 -2.00 8.27
C LEU A 29 7.46 -0.92 8.82
N LEU A 30 7.97 -0.09 7.93
CA LEU A 30 8.89 0.99 8.27
C LEU A 30 8.31 2.33 7.82
N VAL A 31 8.61 3.37 8.59
CA VAL A 31 8.35 4.75 8.18
C VAL A 31 9.16 5.07 6.91
N GLY A 32 8.48 5.57 5.89
CA GLY A 32 9.09 6.04 4.65
C GLY A 32 8.29 5.66 3.41
N ASN A 33 8.57 6.35 2.30
CA ASN A 33 7.97 6.07 1.00
C ASN A 33 8.99 5.31 0.14
N PRO A 34 8.66 4.12 -0.40
CA PRO A 34 9.55 3.38 -1.29
C PRO A 34 9.72 4.05 -2.68
N HIS A 35 8.98 5.14 -2.96
CA HIS A 35 9.00 5.91 -4.21
C HIS A 35 8.78 5.04 -5.46
N THR A 36 7.82 4.11 -5.37
CA THR A 36 7.52 3.17 -6.46
C THR A 36 6.10 3.37 -6.99
N HIS A 37 5.12 2.70 -6.39
CA HIS A 37 3.70 2.90 -6.68
C HIS A 37 3.00 3.48 -5.46
N ARG A 38 1.89 4.19 -5.69
CA ARG A 38 1.05 4.69 -4.59
C ARG A 38 0.55 3.52 -3.74
N GLY A 39 0.47 3.75 -2.44
CA GLY A 39 0.07 2.73 -1.45
C GLY A 39 1.10 1.64 -1.17
N ARG A 40 2.23 1.58 -1.90
CA ARG A 40 3.35 0.70 -1.54
C ARG A 40 4.03 1.24 -0.29
N MET A 41 4.03 0.42 0.75
CA MET A 41 4.70 0.68 2.03
C MET A 41 6.06 -0.01 2.06
N ARG A 42 7.02 0.61 2.75
CA ARG A 42 8.33 0.01 2.97
C ARG A 42 8.24 -1.05 4.06
N ALA A 43 8.87 -2.20 3.83
CA ALA A 43 8.87 -3.31 4.76
C ALA A 43 10.27 -3.94 4.89
N TYR A 44 10.46 -4.77 5.92
CA TYR A 44 11.66 -5.57 6.14
C TYR A 44 11.27 -7.03 6.37
N CYS A 45 11.82 -7.98 5.60
CA CYS A 45 11.69 -9.41 5.88
C CYS A 45 12.82 -9.83 6.83
N ALA A 46 12.49 -10.29 8.04
CA ALA A 46 13.50 -10.73 9.00
C ALA A 46 14.17 -12.04 8.56
N GLU A 47 13.43 -12.98 7.96
CA GLU A 47 13.97 -14.27 7.51
C GLU A 47 15.07 -14.13 6.45
N ARG A 48 14.97 -13.09 5.61
CA ARG A 48 15.94 -12.83 4.53
C ARG A 48 16.90 -11.69 4.83
N GLY A 49 16.64 -10.89 5.85
CA GLY A 49 17.42 -9.71 6.18
C GLY A 49 17.40 -8.62 5.10
N VAL A 50 16.31 -8.50 4.33
CA VAL A 50 16.18 -7.55 3.20
C VAL A 50 15.01 -6.59 3.37
N TYR A 51 15.14 -5.40 2.79
CA TYR A 51 14.02 -4.47 2.63
C TYR A 51 13.18 -4.86 1.42
N THR A 52 11.87 -4.75 1.58
CA THR A 52 10.85 -5.05 0.57
C THR A 52 9.79 -3.95 0.52
N ARG A 53 8.78 -4.15 -0.31
CA ARG A 53 7.64 -3.26 -0.49
C ARG A 53 6.35 -4.08 -0.55
N VAL A 54 5.29 -3.57 0.05
CA VAL A 54 4.01 -4.29 0.20
C VAL A 54 2.83 -3.32 0.09
N SER A 55 1.70 -3.78 -0.41
CA SER A 55 0.43 -3.05 -0.40
C SER A 55 -0.53 -3.75 0.56
N LEU A 56 -1.60 -3.08 1.00
CA LEU A 56 -2.55 -3.68 1.94
C LEU A 56 -3.17 -5.00 1.41
N GLY A 57 -3.47 -5.08 0.12
CA GLY A 57 -4.02 -6.29 -0.50
C GLY A 57 -3.07 -7.49 -0.53
N GLU A 58 -1.78 -7.30 -0.23
CA GLU A 58 -0.78 -8.37 -0.05
C GLU A 58 -0.66 -8.82 1.42
N ILE A 59 -1.37 -8.19 2.35
CA ILE A 59 -1.27 -8.44 3.79
C ILE A 59 -2.52 -9.17 4.28
N GLU A 60 -2.37 -10.44 4.64
CA GLU A 60 -3.46 -11.25 5.18
C GLU A 60 -3.60 -11.10 6.70
N LEU A 61 -2.48 -11.03 7.41
CA LEU A 61 -2.43 -10.96 8.86
C LEU A 61 -1.41 -9.92 9.31
N CYS A 62 -1.80 -9.05 10.23
CA CYS A 62 -0.92 -8.05 10.80
C CYS A 62 -1.28 -7.71 12.25
N SER A 63 -0.41 -6.95 12.91
CA SER A 63 -0.70 -6.41 14.23
C SER A 63 -1.71 -5.25 14.17
N GLU A 64 -2.32 -4.94 15.31
CA GLU A 64 -3.17 -3.76 15.44
C GLU A 64 -2.40 -2.46 15.14
N GLN A 65 -1.15 -2.37 15.58
CA GLN A 65 -0.28 -1.23 15.30
C GLN A 65 0.02 -1.09 13.80
N ALA A 66 0.24 -2.22 13.10
CA ALA A 66 0.39 -2.24 11.66
C ALA A 66 -0.89 -1.79 10.96
N LEU A 67 -2.07 -2.21 11.42
CA LEU A 67 -3.34 -1.78 10.85
C LEU A 67 -3.52 -0.25 10.92
N TYR A 68 -3.23 0.36 12.08
CA TYR A 68 -3.30 1.82 12.21
C TYR A 68 -2.24 2.54 11.38
N PHE A 69 -1.02 1.99 11.32
CA PHE A 69 0.04 2.51 10.45
C PHE A 69 -0.40 2.51 8.99
N ILE A 70 -0.93 1.38 8.49
CA ILE A 70 -1.37 1.22 7.10
C ILE A 70 -2.47 2.24 6.78
N ARG A 71 -3.50 2.34 7.63
CA ARG A 71 -4.60 3.30 7.44
C ARG A 71 -4.09 4.74 7.34
N GLY A 72 -3.22 5.15 8.27
CA GLY A 72 -2.63 6.49 8.25
C GLY A 72 -1.75 6.73 7.02
N PHE A 73 -0.95 5.73 6.62
CA PHE A 73 -0.12 5.82 5.42
C PHE A 73 -0.97 5.99 4.16
N LEU A 74 -2.03 5.19 3.99
CA LEU A 74 -2.89 5.25 2.81
C LEU A 74 -3.62 6.59 2.72
N SER A 75 -4.22 7.08 3.82
CA SER A 75 -4.88 8.41 3.80
C SER A 75 -3.90 9.54 3.49
N GLY A 76 -2.65 9.45 3.95
CA GLY A 76 -1.60 10.41 3.59
C GLY A 76 -1.04 10.25 2.17
N ASN A 77 -1.41 9.19 1.46
CA ASN A 77 -0.92 8.87 0.12
C ASN A 77 -2.00 8.94 -0.97
N GLU A 78 -3.21 9.35 -0.60
CA GLU A 78 -4.31 9.61 -1.52
C GLU A 78 -3.86 10.53 -2.68
N PRO A 79 -4.23 10.20 -3.92
CA PRO A 79 -4.12 11.13 -5.04
C PRO A 79 -5.02 12.35 -4.84
N PRO A 80 -4.66 13.50 -5.43
CA PRO A 80 -5.53 14.67 -5.38
C PRO A 80 -6.88 14.39 -6.10
N PRO A 81 -7.96 15.08 -5.71
CA PRO A 81 -9.22 15.03 -6.42
C PRO A 81 -9.05 15.52 -7.87
N PRO A 82 -9.95 15.13 -8.79
CA PRO A 82 -9.92 15.59 -10.17
C PRO A 82 -10.13 17.10 -10.24
N ARG A 83 -9.58 17.71 -11.29
CA ARG A 83 -9.62 19.16 -11.52
C ARG A 83 -10.36 19.52 -12.81
N THR A 84 -10.86 20.74 -12.87
CA THR A 84 -11.39 21.38 -14.09
C THR A 84 -10.26 21.69 -15.07
N ALA A 85 -10.61 22.11 -16.30
CA ALA A 85 -9.62 22.54 -17.29
C ALA A 85 -8.85 23.79 -16.84
N GLU A 86 -9.49 24.60 -16.00
CA GLU A 86 -8.95 25.81 -15.38
C GLU A 86 -8.04 25.50 -14.19
N GLY A 87 -8.02 24.25 -13.71
CA GLY A 87 -7.15 23.78 -12.63
C GLY A 87 -7.77 23.85 -11.24
N ASP A 88 -9.04 24.19 -11.12
CA ASP A 88 -9.80 24.18 -9.87
C ASP A 88 -10.26 22.75 -9.53
N ASP A 89 -10.48 22.43 -8.26
CA ASP A 89 -11.07 21.15 -7.89
C ASP A 89 -12.52 21.07 -8.42
N VAL A 90 -12.91 19.91 -8.92
CA VAL A 90 -14.30 19.70 -9.36
C VAL A 90 -15.25 19.79 -8.16
N ALA A 91 -16.49 20.22 -8.41
CA ALA A 91 -17.52 20.23 -7.38
C ALA A 91 -17.87 18.81 -6.92
N MET A 92 -18.34 18.67 -5.68
CA MET A 92 -18.67 17.35 -5.10
C MET A 92 -19.82 16.62 -5.81
N ASP A 93 -20.70 17.36 -6.50
CA ASP A 93 -21.80 16.83 -7.30
C ASP A 93 -21.39 16.50 -8.74
N ASP A 94 -20.15 16.79 -9.13
CA ASP A 94 -19.60 16.37 -10.42
C ASP A 94 -19.42 14.84 -10.44
N PRO A 95 -19.87 14.13 -11.49
CA PRO A 95 -19.69 12.68 -11.60
C PRO A 95 -18.23 12.22 -11.42
N ARG A 96 -17.25 13.02 -11.86
CA ARG A 96 -15.83 12.73 -11.70
C ARG A 96 -15.43 12.66 -10.23
N TYR A 97 -15.99 13.50 -9.37
CA TYR A 97 -15.72 13.45 -7.93
C TYR A 97 -16.17 12.11 -7.35
N SER A 98 -17.39 11.66 -7.69
CA SER A 98 -17.91 10.37 -7.22
C SER A 98 -17.08 9.17 -7.71
N THR A 99 -16.59 9.20 -8.95
CA THR A 99 -15.71 8.16 -9.50
C THR A 99 -14.37 8.14 -8.77
N TRP A 100 -13.77 9.31 -8.55
CA TRP A 100 -12.53 9.43 -7.79
C TRP A 100 -12.70 8.94 -6.35
N GLN A 101 -13.81 9.30 -5.69
CA GLN A 101 -14.09 8.84 -4.32
C GLN A 101 -14.18 7.32 -4.24
N ALA A 102 -14.85 6.67 -5.19
CA ALA A 102 -14.90 5.21 -5.25
C ALA A 102 -13.51 4.57 -5.46
N ALA A 103 -12.62 5.23 -6.23
CA ALA A 103 -11.24 4.78 -6.38
C ALA A 103 -10.42 4.96 -5.10
N VAL A 104 -10.63 6.05 -4.35
CA VAL A 104 -10.05 6.27 -3.01
C VAL A 104 -10.52 5.21 -2.02
N ASP A 105 -11.82 4.87 -2.02
CA ASP A 105 -12.35 3.83 -1.13
C ASP A 105 -11.69 2.47 -1.43
N ARG A 106 -11.59 2.08 -2.71
CA ARG A 106 -10.85 0.87 -3.12
C ARG A 106 -9.37 0.94 -2.74
N PHE A 107 -8.75 2.11 -2.84
CA PHE A 107 -7.37 2.32 -2.43
C PHE A 107 -7.20 2.14 -0.92
N HIS A 108 -8.16 2.55 -0.10
CA HIS A 108 -8.13 2.30 1.33
C HIS A 108 -8.36 0.83 1.71
N ASP A 109 -9.12 0.11 0.91
CA ASP A 109 -9.37 -1.32 1.13
C ASP A 109 -8.21 -2.20 0.68
N THR A 110 -7.44 -1.78 -0.33
CA THR A 110 -6.46 -2.65 -1.01
C THR A 110 -5.04 -2.09 -1.07
N GLY A 111 -4.84 -0.79 -0.85
CA GLY A 111 -3.57 -0.11 -1.08
C GLY A 111 -3.13 -0.06 -2.54
N TYR A 112 -3.97 -0.48 -3.50
CA TYR A 112 -3.69 -0.37 -4.93
C TYR A 112 -4.42 0.84 -5.52
N TRP A 113 -3.66 1.71 -6.17
CA TRP A 113 -4.24 2.81 -6.93
C TRP A 113 -4.42 2.39 -8.39
N THR A 114 -5.67 2.35 -8.84
CA THR A 114 -6.02 2.30 -10.26
C THR A 114 -6.58 3.66 -10.60
N ASP A 115 -5.93 4.40 -11.50
CA ASP A 115 -6.43 5.71 -11.91
C ASP A 115 -7.77 5.51 -12.65
N PRO A 116 -8.88 6.03 -12.11
CA PRO A 116 -10.19 5.81 -12.70
C PRO A 116 -10.41 6.59 -14.01
N PHE A 117 -9.48 7.47 -14.39
CA PHE A 117 -9.55 8.27 -15.61
C PHE A 117 -8.49 7.89 -16.63
N ASP A 118 -7.63 6.92 -16.31
CA ASP A 118 -6.68 6.35 -17.26
C ASP A 118 -7.39 5.29 -18.11
N ALA A 119 -7.60 5.61 -19.39
CA ALA A 119 -8.36 4.77 -20.32
C ALA A 119 -7.65 3.44 -20.66
N ASP A 120 -6.37 3.31 -20.33
CA ASP A 120 -5.56 2.12 -20.61
C ASP A 120 -5.45 1.15 -19.41
N ALA A 121 -6.06 1.47 -18.27
CA ALA A 121 -5.99 0.65 -17.05
C ALA A 121 -6.78 -0.68 -17.12
N ASP A 122 -7.56 -0.91 -18.18
CA ASP A 122 -8.42 -2.10 -18.39
C ASP A 122 -7.79 -3.15 -19.37
N ASN A 123 -6.54 -2.95 -19.80
CA ASN A 123 -5.88 -3.79 -20.84
C ASN A 123 -4.60 -4.50 -20.39
N SER A 124 -4.44 -4.89 -19.12
CA SER A 124 -3.27 -5.66 -18.67
C SER A 124 -3.55 -7.07 -18.14
N ASP A 125 -4.70 -7.66 -18.50
CA ASP A 125 -4.94 -9.10 -18.37
C ASP A 125 -5.06 -9.74 -19.77
N GLY A 126 -3.91 -10.04 -20.39
CA GLY A 126 -3.87 -10.82 -21.62
C GLY A 126 -2.50 -10.86 -22.28
N GLU A 127 -1.85 -12.03 -22.21
CA GLU A 127 -0.62 -12.45 -22.91
C GLU A 127 0.68 -11.93 -22.24
N ASP A 128 1.54 -12.77 -21.66
CA ASP A 128 2.25 -13.87 -22.34
C ASP A 128 2.39 -15.15 -21.48
N ILE A 129 2.25 -16.29 -22.17
CA ILE A 129 2.58 -17.66 -21.74
C ILE A 129 4.09 -17.89 -21.87
#